data_AF-A0A7W0PFC5-F1
#
_entry.id   AF-A0A7W0PFC5-F1
#
_cell.length_a   1.000
_cell.length_b   1.000
_cell.length_c   1.000
_cell.angle_alpha   90.00
_cell.angle_beta   90.00
_cell.angle_gamma   90.00
#
_symmetry.space_group_name_H-M   'P 1'
#
loop_
_entity.id
_entity.type
_entity.pdbx_description
1 polymer ?
#
loop_
_entity_poly.entity_id
_entity_poly.type
_entity_poly.pdbx_seq_one_letter_code
_entity_poly.pdbx_strand_id
1 'polypeptide(L)'
;MSAYVEPTLLPSGSGSTSGFVVTRSSAEETVALRRAVLRPHLTIEQMAVTGDRNPDTAYLAVRPADGDRTVVGCVRLEPVPCPWPQALQEPAHVAWQLRAMATDPG
;
A
#
# COMPACT_ATOMS: atom_id res chain seq x y z
N MET A 1 8.64 -23.66 26.49
CA MET A 1 7.18 -23.48 26.53
C MET A 1 6.88 -21.99 26.31
N SER A 2 6.56 -21.59 25.09
CA SER A 2 6.21 -20.21 24.76
C SER A 2 4.69 -20.07 24.82
N ALA A 3 4.18 -19.21 25.69
CA ALA A 3 2.76 -18.94 25.78
C ALA A 3 2.30 -18.15 24.55
N TYR A 4 1.32 -18.68 23.84
CA TYR A 4 0.59 -17.97 22.80
C TYR A 4 -0.30 -16.92 23.49
N VAL A 5 -0.13 -15.64 23.15
CA VAL A 5 -1.02 -14.56 23.58
C VAL A 5 -2.06 -14.36 22.49
N GLU A 6 -3.30 -14.66 22.80
CA GLU A 6 -4.44 -14.50 21.90
C GLU A 6 -4.70 -12.99 21.66
N PRO A 7 -4.92 -12.53 20.42
CA PRO A 7 -5.24 -11.13 20.17
C PRO A 7 -6.63 -10.81 20.75
N THR A 8 -6.68 -9.87 21.69
CA THR A 8 -7.94 -9.35 22.26
C THR A 8 -8.75 -8.66 21.16
N LEU A 9 -9.88 -9.26 20.79
CA LEU A 9 -10.91 -8.61 19.98
C LEU A 9 -11.59 -7.53 20.82
N LEU A 10 -11.48 -6.27 20.40
CA LEU A 10 -12.23 -5.16 20.99
C LEU A 10 -13.73 -5.34 20.69
N PRO A 11 -14.63 -4.96 21.62
CA PRO A 11 -16.06 -5.15 21.45
C PRO A 11 -16.61 -4.36 20.25
N SER A 12 -17.43 -5.05 19.46
CA SER A 12 -18.17 -4.52 18.32
C SER A 12 -19.15 -3.43 18.77
N GLY A 13 -18.74 -2.17 18.71
CA GLY A 13 -19.65 -1.05 18.85
C GLY A 13 -20.63 -1.04 17.68
N SER A 14 -21.93 -1.05 17.97
CA SER A 14 -23.00 -0.76 17.01
C SER A 14 -23.01 0.75 16.70
N GLY A 15 -22.07 1.17 15.88
CA GLY A 15 -22.09 2.41 15.11
C GLY A 15 -21.73 2.03 13.68
N SER A 16 -22.29 2.71 12.67
CA SER A 16 -21.82 2.53 11.29
C SER A 16 -20.35 2.96 11.26
N THR A 17 -19.43 1.99 11.25
CA THR A 17 -18.00 2.26 11.33
C THR A 17 -17.54 2.66 9.93
N SER A 18 -17.41 3.96 9.68
CA SER A 18 -16.60 4.47 8.56
C SER A 18 -15.12 4.18 8.87
N GLY A 19 -14.76 2.90 8.81
CA GLY A 19 -13.40 2.41 9.01
C GLY A 19 -12.73 2.13 7.69
N PHE A 20 -11.41 2.01 7.71
CA PHE A 20 -10.63 1.58 6.56
C PHE A 20 -9.78 0.37 6.93
N VAL A 21 -9.64 -0.55 5.98
CA VAL A 21 -8.77 -1.73 6.09
C VAL A 21 -7.64 -1.58 5.09
N VAL A 22 -6.41 -1.81 5.57
CA VAL A 22 -5.21 -1.85 4.72
C VAL A 22 -4.88 -3.31 4.43
N THR A 23 -4.78 -3.67 3.15
CA THR A 23 -4.39 -5.02 2.73
C THR A 23 -3.26 -4.97 1.72
N ARG A 24 -2.48 -6.05 1.63
CA ARG A 24 -1.62 -6.28 0.46
C ARG A 24 -2.50 -6.36 -0.79
N SER A 25 -1.99 -5.87 -1.90
CA SER A 25 -2.70 -5.76 -3.18
C SER A 25 -1.73 -5.99 -4.34
N SER A 26 -2.20 -5.76 -5.58
CA SER A 26 -1.38 -5.75 -6.79
C SER A 26 -1.33 -4.38 -7.48
N ALA A 27 -0.46 -4.26 -8.49
CA ALA A 27 -0.41 -3.08 -9.34
C ALA A 27 -1.73 -2.88 -10.10
N GLU A 28 -2.33 -3.97 -10.59
CA GLU A 28 -3.58 -4.00 -11.33
C GLU A 28 -4.76 -3.53 -10.49
N GLU A 29 -4.83 -3.92 -9.22
CA GLU A 29 -5.92 -3.48 -8.33
C GLU A 29 -5.88 -1.99 -8.01
N THR A 30 -4.68 -1.39 -8.00
CA THR A 30 -4.48 0.01 -7.64
C THR A 30 -4.42 0.96 -8.85
N VAL A 31 -4.32 0.42 -10.07
CA VAL A 31 -4.02 1.20 -11.28
C VAL A 31 -5.08 2.24 -11.61
N ALA A 32 -6.35 1.93 -11.35
CA ALA A 32 -7.46 2.85 -11.61
C ALA A 32 -7.36 4.11 -10.74
N LEU A 33 -7.18 3.95 -9.42
CA LEU A 33 -6.99 5.07 -8.49
C LEU A 33 -5.73 5.87 -8.84
N ARG A 34 -4.60 5.18 -9.08
CA ARG A 34 -3.34 5.84 -9.43
C ARG A 34 -3.45 6.66 -10.71
N ARG A 35 -4.14 6.15 -11.73
CA ARG A 35 -4.38 6.91 -12.97
C ARG A 35 -5.20 8.16 -12.67
N ALA A 36 -6.34 7.99 -12.00
CA ALA A 36 -7.25 9.10 -11.71
C ALA A 36 -6.56 10.23 -10.93
N VAL A 37 -5.77 9.89 -9.91
CA VAL A 37 -5.14 10.86 -9.00
C VAL A 37 -3.82 11.41 -9.54
N LEU A 38 -2.91 10.54 -10.02
CA LEU A 38 -1.53 10.95 -10.32
C LEU A 38 -1.33 11.32 -11.78
N ARG A 39 -2.01 10.64 -12.71
CA ARG A 39 -1.76 10.75 -14.15
C ARG A 39 -3.07 10.62 -14.96
N PRO A 40 -4.05 11.51 -14.76
CA PRO A 40 -5.40 11.36 -15.34
C PRO A 40 -5.42 11.39 -16.87
N HIS A 41 -4.36 11.89 -17.50
CA HIS A 41 -4.18 11.98 -18.95
C HIS A 41 -3.61 10.70 -19.59
N LEU A 42 -3.14 9.73 -18.81
CA LEU A 42 -2.63 8.45 -19.31
C LEU A 42 -3.74 7.41 -19.37
N THR A 43 -3.61 6.43 -20.28
CA THR A 43 -4.44 5.21 -20.25
C THR A 43 -3.96 4.24 -19.18
N ILE A 44 -4.76 3.21 -18.87
CA ILE A 44 -4.39 2.19 -17.88
C ILE A 44 -3.16 1.39 -18.35
N GLU A 45 -3.04 1.11 -19.63
CA GLU A 45 -1.91 0.38 -20.22
C GLU A 45 -0.60 1.19 -20.09
N GLN A 46 -0.69 2.52 -20.19
CA GLN A 46 0.44 3.43 -20.03
C GLN A 46 0.85 3.63 -18.56
N MET A 47 0.04 3.16 -17.60
CA MET A 47 0.33 3.25 -16.17
C MET A 47 1.22 2.12 -15.65
N ALA A 48 1.52 1.11 -16.46
CA ALA A 48 2.44 0.03 -16.09
C ALA A 48 3.84 0.60 -15.80
N VAL A 49 4.39 0.31 -14.62
CA VAL A 49 5.70 0.81 -14.20
C VAL A 49 6.71 -0.35 -14.19
N THR A 50 7.94 -0.06 -14.60
CA THR A 50 9.06 -0.98 -14.39
C THR A 50 9.18 -1.33 -12.90
N GLY A 51 9.15 -2.62 -12.59
CA GLY A 51 9.20 -3.13 -11.21
C GLY A 51 7.85 -3.59 -10.65
N ASP A 52 6.73 -3.41 -11.36
CA ASP A 52 5.42 -3.92 -10.91
C ASP A 52 5.39 -5.45 -10.74
N ARG A 53 6.24 -6.16 -11.50
CA ARG A 53 6.40 -7.62 -11.45
C ARG A 53 7.53 -8.09 -10.53
N ASN A 54 8.23 -7.18 -9.85
CA ASN A 54 9.29 -7.58 -8.92
C ASN A 54 8.64 -8.22 -7.68
N PRO A 55 8.99 -9.47 -7.31
CA PRO A 55 8.39 -10.16 -6.16
C PRO A 55 8.60 -9.43 -4.82
N ASP A 56 9.65 -8.61 -4.71
CA ASP A 56 9.95 -7.85 -3.50
C ASP A 56 9.21 -6.49 -3.46
N THR A 57 8.49 -6.13 -4.53
CA THR A 57 7.59 -4.97 -4.51
C THR A 57 6.31 -5.33 -3.76
N ALA A 58 5.94 -4.49 -2.80
CA ALA A 58 4.68 -4.58 -2.09
C ALA A 58 3.75 -3.44 -2.52
N TYR A 59 2.54 -3.80 -2.91
CA TYR A 59 1.45 -2.85 -3.06
C TYR A 59 0.53 -2.96 -1.84
N LEU A 60 0.17 -1.83 -1.27
CA LEU A 60 -0.84 -1.73 -0.22
C LEU A 60 -2.03 -0.95 -0.76
N ALA A 61 -3.22 -1.43 -0.45
CA ALA A 61 -4.49 -0.78 -0.79
C ALA A 61 -5.31 -0.56 0.48
N VAL A 62 -6.02 0.56 0.50
CA VAL A 62 -6.95 0.97 1.54
C VAL A 62 -8.36 0.82 0.98
N ARG A 63 -9.25 0.16 1.72
CA ARG A 63 -10.65 -0.06 1.35
C ARG A 63 -11.58 0.24 2.54
N PRO A 64 -12.83 0.65 2.30
CA PRO A 64 -13.82 0.79 3.37
C PRO A 64 -14.02 -0.53 4.14
N ALA A 65 -14.24 -0.42 5.45
CA ALA A 65 -14.42 -1.57 6.33
C ALA A 65 -15.83 -2.20 6.24
N ASP A 66 -16.76 -1.57 5.53
CA ASP A 66 -18.12 -2.06 5.30
C ASP A 66 -18.20 -3.18 4.24
N GLY A 67 -17.07 -3.52 3.63
CA GLY A 67 -16.96 -4.59 2.62
C GLY A 67 -16.90 -4.09 1.19
N ASP A 68 -17.01 -2.78 0.94
CA ASP A 68 -16.73 -2.22 -0.38
C ASP A 68 -15.28 -2.53 -0.79
N ARG A 69 -15.12 -3.00 -2.03
CA ARG A 69 -13.83 -3.40 -2.59
C ARG A 69 -13.10 -2.26 -3.28
N THR A 70 -13.73 -1.10 -3.40
CA THR A 70 -13.18 0.09 -4.02
C THR A 70 -11.94 0.55 -3.27
N VAL A 71 -10.83 0.67 -4.00
CA VAL A 71 -9.56 1.15 -3.44
C VAL A 71 -9.64 2.66 -3.34
N VAL A 72 -9.66 3.18 -2.11
CA VAL A 72 -9.70 4.62 -1.79
C VAL A 72 -8.34 5.19 -1.42
N GLY A 73 -7.33 4.33 -1.26
CA GLY A 73 -5.96 4.72 -1.00
C GLY A 73 -4.99 3.62 -1.42
N CYS A 74 -3.79 3.98 -1.85
CA CYS A 74 -2.75 3.00 -2.17
C CYS A 74 -1.35 3.57 -2.01
N VAL A 75 -0.37 2.67 -1.91
CA VAL A 75 1.06 2.96 -2.02
C VAL A 75 1.81 1.76 -2.57
N ARG A 76 2.85 2.03 -3.36
CA ARG A 76 3.85 1.04 -3.80
C ARG A 76 5.10 1.20 -2.95
N LEU A 77 5.61 0.09 -2.45
CA LEU A 77 6.86 -0.04 -1.70
C LEU A 77 7.79 -0.98 -2.46
N GLU A 78 9.03 -0.58 -2.68
CA GLU A 78 10.03 -1.47 -3.27
C GLU A 78 11.40 -1.31 -2.57
N PRO A 79 12.17 -2.38 -2.40
CA PRO A 79 13.56 -2.26 -1.97
C PRO A 79 14.41 -1.68 -3.12
N VAL A 80 15.26 -0.72 -2.79
CA VAL A 80 16.26 -0.13 -3.68
C VAL A 80 17.61 -0.09 -2.98
N PRO A 81 18.74 -0.05 -3.71
CA PRO A 81 20.03 0.21 -3.08
C PRO A 81 19.99 1.46 -2.22
N CYS A 82 20.46 1.37 -0.98
CA CYS A 82 20.48 2.52 -0.08
C CYS A 82 21.45 3.58 -0.64
N PRO A 83 20.98 4.80 -0.95
CA PRO A 83 21.85 5.84 -1.51
C PRO A 83 22.67 6.59 -0.44
N TRP A 84 22.43 6.32 0.85
CA TRP A 84 23.13 6.94 1.99
C TRP A 84 23.53 5.90 3.05
N PRO A 85 24.24 4.82 2.69
CA PRO A 85 24.46 3.69 3.59
C PRO A 85 25.24 4.08 4.87
N GLN A 86 26.07 5.14 4.83
CA GLN A 86 26.86 5.61 5.97
C GLN A 86 26.12 6.62 6.86
N ALA A 87 24.98 7.16 6.42
CA ALA A 87 24.24 8.16 7.19
C ALA A 87 23.30 7.54 8.23
N LEU A 88 23.14 6.23 8.21
CA LEU A 88 22.31 5.47 9.13
C LEU A 88 23.12 5.05 10.36
N GLN A 89 22.46 5.00 11.52
CA GLN A 89 23.07 4.51 12.76
C GLN A 89 23.63 3.08 12.61
N GLU A 90 22.96 2.27 11.79
CA GLU A 90 23.44 0.97 11.33
C GLU A 90 23.51 0.98 9.80
N PRO A 91 24.68 0.66 9.18
CA PRO A 91 24.80 0.66 7.73
C PRO A 91 23.79 -0.29 7.07
N ALA A 92 22.98 0.25 6.17
CA ALA A 92 22.03 -0.55 5.38
C ALA A 92 22.40 -0.54 3.90
N HIS A 93 22.41 -1.71 3.27
CA HIS A 93 22.63 -1.85 1.84
C HIS A 93 21.36 -1.65 1.01
N VAL A 94 20.19 -1.71 1.66
CA VAL A 94 18.86 -1.57 1.04
C VAL A 94 18.06 -0.51 1.79
N ALA A 95 17.35 0.33 1.04
CA ALA A 95 16.35 1.26 1.55
C ALA A 95 14.99 0.94 0.89
N TRP A 96 13.90 1.32 1.55
CA TRP A 96 12.56 1.18 0.97
C TRP A 96 12.15 2.48 0.28
N GLN A 97 11.81 2.40 -1.00
CA GLN A 97 11.28 3.53 -1.76
C GLN A 97 9.75 3.47 -1.78
N LEU A 98 9.13 4.59 -1.41
CA LEU A 98 7.70 4.81 -1.58
C LEU A 98 7.45 5.44 -2.95
N ARG A 99 6.53 4.86 -3.72
CA ARG A 99 6.08 5.38 -5.02
C ARG A 99 4.58 5.24 -5.16
N ALA A 100 4.05 5.94 -6.15
CA ALA A 100 2.70 5.75 -6.63
C ALA A 100 1.61 5.81 -5.53
N MET A 101 1.85 6.66 -4.52
CA MET A 101 0.91 6.89 -3.44
C MET A 101 -0.23 7.77 -3.95
N ALA A 102 -1.46 7.32 -3.74
CA ALA A 102 -2.66 8.03 -4.14
C ALA A 102 -3.77 7.78 -3.12
N THR A 103 -4.59 8.79 -2.90
CA THR A 103 -5.80 8.73 -2.06
C THR A 103 -6.93 9.37 -2.85
N ASP A 104 -8.12 8.77 -2.79
CA ASP A 104 -9.32 9.31 -3.40
C ASP A 104 -9.66 10.66 -2.72
N PRO A 105 -9.84 11.75 -3.49
CA PRO A 105 -10.25 13.03 -2.92
C PRO A 105 -11.73 13.10 -2.49
N GLY A 106 -12.56 12.09 -2.80
CA GLY A 106 -14.02 12.08 -2.54
C GLY A 106 -14.51 10.89 -1.73
#